data_AF-I8T3R4-F1
#
_entry.id   AF-I8T3R4-F1
#
_cell.length_a   1.000
_cell.length_b   1.000
_cell.length_c   1.000
_cell.angle_alpha   90.00
_cell.angle_beta   90.00
_cell.angle_gamma   90.00
#
_symmetry.space_group_name_H-M   'P 1'
#
loop_
_entity.id
_entity.type
_entity.pdbx_description
1 polymer ?
#
loop_
_entity_poly.entity_id
_entity_poly.type
_entity_poly.pdbx_seq_one_letter_code
_entity_poly.pdbx_strand_id
1 'polypeptide(L)'
;MSFDQLQNCATQALTLRRESMRLIQLNGALAVQRNAINQRGAAMAAGNRLPHAVAQQFERERLAFNAQADQFGRQVLAIGQLRSTYERSCSRRPYRRSDLASLSPELQIAMRMGLDDVTVPMLATNEAPFAASDAQPRPNPSPDAGPQLQRISR
;
A
#
# COMPACT_ATOMS: atom_id res chain seq x y z
N MET A 1 3.64 -7.08 -34.55
CA MET A 1 3.81 -5.86 -33.74
C MET A 1 4.92 -5.02 -34.37
N SER A 2 4.85 -3.68 -34.34
CA SER A 2 5.98 -2.83 -34.80
C SER A 2 7.12 -2.82 -33.78
N PHE A 3 8.31 -2.34 -34.16
CA PHE A 3 9.45 -2.21 -33.26
C PHE A 3 9.14 -1.34 -32.03
N ASP A 4 8.54 -0.16 -32.22
CA ASP A 4 8.19 0.74 -31.10
C ASP A 4 7.18 0.10 -30.14
N GLN A 5 6.19 -0.62 -30.68
CA GLN A 5 5.24 -1.36 -29.87
C GLN A 5 5.93 -2.47 -29.08
N LEU A 6 6.90 -3.16 -29.69
CA LEU A 6 7.70 -4.20 -29.02
C LEU A 6 8.55 -3.60 -27.90
N GLN A 7 9.21 -2.48 -28.15
CA GLN A 7 10.01 -1.77 -27.13
C GLN A 7 9.14 -1.33 -25.95
N ASN A 8 7.95 -0.80 -26.22
CA ASN A 8 6.98 -0.46 -25.18
C ASN A 8 6.57 -1.69 -24.37
N CYS A 9 6.20 -2.79 -25.03
CA CYS A 9 5.85 -4.04 -24.35
C CYS A 9 7.01 -4.60 -23.51
N ALA A 10 8.24 -4.56 -24.02
CA ALA A 10 9.42 -4.99 -23.30
C ALA A 10 9.69 -4.12 -22.06
N THR A 11 9.47 -2.82 -22.18
CA THR A 11 9.63 -1.86 -21.07
C THR A 11 8.60 -2.14 -19.98
N GLN A 12 7.33 -2.36 -20.37
CA GLN A 12 6.29 -2.75 -19.43
C GLN A 12 6.62 -4.08 -18.73
N ALA A 13 7.10 -5.08 -19.47
CA ALA A 13 7.50 -6.37 -18.88
C ALA A 13 8.65 -6.21 -17.87
N LEU A 14 9.67 -5.43 -18.20
CA LEU A 14 10.80 -5.14 -17.32
C LEU A 14 10.35 -4.40 -16.05
N THR A 15 9.51 -3.37 -16.20
CA THR A 15 8.94 -2.62 -15.07
C THR A 15 8.11 -3.53 -14.18
N LEU A 16 7.22 -4.35 -14.76
CA LEU A 16 6.40 -5.30 -14.00
C LEU A 16 7.26 -6.26 -13.20
N ARG A 17 8.36 -6.78 -13.77
CA ARG A 17 9.30 -7.65 -13.06
C ARG A 17 9.98 -6.96 -11.88
N ARG A 18 10.52 -5.76 -12.09
CA ARG A 18 11.25 -5.00 -11.06
C ARG A 18 10.31 -4.55 -9.93
N GLU A 19 9.21 -3.92 -10.30
CA GLU A 19 8.28 -3.33 -9.34
C GLU A 19 7.47 -4.37 -8.57
N SER A 20 7.10 -5.49 -9.20
CA SER A 20 6.41 -6.56 -8.47
C SER A 20 7.30 -7.16 -7.38
N MET A 21 8.59 -7.40 -7.65
CA MET A 21 9.53 -7.86 -6.61
C MET A 21 9.69 -6.83 -5.48
N ARG A 22 9.85 -5.55 -5.82
CA ARG A 22 9.93 -4.47 -4.83
C ARG A 22 8.69 -4.41 -3.95
N LEU A 23 7.50 -4.54 -4.55
CA LEU A 23 6.22 -4.50 -3.83
C LEU A 23 6.01 -5.74 -2.95
N ILE A 24 6.46 -6.93 -3.37
CA ILE A 24 6.43 -8.13 -2.52
C ILE A 24 7.27 -7.91 -1.25
N GLN A 25 8.48 -7.39 -1.40
CA GLN A 25 9.36 -7.10 -0.27
C GLN A 25 8.76 -6.04 0.67
N LEU A 26 8.21 -4.96 0.10
CA LEU A 26 7.56 -3.90 0.87
C LEU A 26 6.32 -4.41 1.62
N ASN A 27 5.53 -5.28 1.00
CA ASN A 27 4.38 -5.91 1.65
C ASN A 27 4.80 -6.71 2.91
N GLY A 28 5.88 -7.48 2.80
CA GLY A 28 6.45 -8.20 3.94
C GLY A 28 6.89 -7.28 5.08
N ALA A 29 7.56 -6.17 4.75
CA ALA A 29 7.97 -5.17 5.75
C ALA A 29 6.77 -4.51 6.44
N LEU A 30 5.75 -4.12 5.67
CA LEU A 30 4.53 -3.52 6.21
C LEU A 30 3.76 -4.50 7.11
N ALA A 31 3.72 -5.79 6.77
CA ALA A 31 3.09 -6.81 7.62
C ALA A 31 3.78 -6.93 8.99
N VAL A 32 5.12 -6.88 9.04
CA VAL A 32 5.89 -6.90 10.29
C VAL A 32 5.59 -5.64 11.12
N GLN A 33 5.62 -4.46 10.50
CA GLN A 33 5.35 -3.19 11.16
C GLN A 33 3.92 -3.13 11.70
N ARG A 34 2.94 -3.62 10.93
CA ARG A 34 1.54 -3.76 11.34
C ARG A 34 1.43 -4.62 12.59
N ASN A 35 2.08 -5.78 12.64
CA ASN A 35 2.05 -6.65 13.81
C ASN A 35 2.62 -5.96 15.05
N ALA A 36 3.72 -5.21 14.92
CA ALA A 36 4.31 -4.46 16.02
C ALA A 36 3.42 -3.32 16.53
N ILE A 37 2.70 -2.62 15.64
CA ILE A 37 1.73 -1.57 16.03
C ILE A 37 0.52 -2.22 16.71
N ASN A 38 -0.02 -3.32 16.18
CA ASN A 38 -1.14 -4.05 16.79
C ASN A 38 -0.83 -4.54 18.21
N GLN A 39 0.34 -5.16 18.41
CA GLN A 39 0.76 -5.65 19.72
C GLN A 39 0.87 -4.52 20.74
N ARG A 40 1.44 -3.38 20.32
CA ARG A 40 1.53 -2.19 21.17
C ARG A 40 0.15 -1.63 21.48
N GLY A 41 -0.72 -1.50 20.48
CA GLY A 41 -2.11 -1.06 20.64
C GLY A 41 -2.91 -1.92 21.63
N ALA A 42 -2.79 -3.25 21.55
CA ALA A 42 -3.41 -4.17 22.49
C ALA A 42 -2.88 -3.99 23.93
N ALA A 43 -1.57 -3.81 24.10
CA ALA A 43 -0.97 -3.53 25.41
C ALA A 43 -1.46 -2.21 26.01
N MET A 44 -1.75 -1.20 25.18
CA MET A 44 -2.34 0.07 25.63
C MET A 44 -3.82 -0.08 26.01
N ALA A 45 -4.58 -0.87 25.25
CA ALA A 45 -6.01 -1.09 25.47
C ALA A 45 -6.31 -1.89 26.75
N ALA A 46 -5.34 -2.66 27.26
CA ALA A 46 -5.46 -3.46 28.49
C ALA A 46 -5.58 -2.65 29.81
N GLY A 47 -5.92 -1.35 29.75
CA GLY A 47 -6.37 -0.57 30.90
C GLY A 47 -5.30 0.15 31.70
N ASN A 48 -4.04 0.09 31.27
CA ASN A 48 -2.98 0.90 31.90
C ASN A 48 -3.07 2.34 31.41
N ARG A 49 -3.23 3.31 32.32
CA ARG A 49 -3.03 4.74 32.01
C ARG A 49 -1.57 4.92 31.59
N LEU A 50 -1.33 4.92 30.29
CA LEU A 50 0.00 5.17 29.76
C LEU A 50 0.35 6.65 29.95
N PRO A 51 1.63 6.97 30.19
CA PRO A 51 2.10 8.35 30.14
C PRO A 51 1.69 8.99 28.81
N HIS A 52 1.23 10.25 28.86
CA HIS A 52 0.75 10.97 27.68
C HIS A 52 1.76 10.97 26.51
N ALA A 53 3.05 11.06 26.83
CA ALA A 53 4.13 10.99 25.84
C ALA A 53 4.16 9.65 25.07
N VAL A 54 3.85 8.54 25.74
CA VAL A 54 3.80 7.20 25.13
C VAL A 54 2.59 7.09 24.19
N ALA A 55 1.43 7.59 24.61
CA ALA A 55 0.23 7.63 23.78
C ALA A 55 0.42 8.50 22.52
N GLN A 56 1.05 9.68 22.67
CA GLN A 56 1.38 10.53 21.53
C GLN A 56 2.35 9.88 20.56
N GLN A 57 3.39 9.19 21.08
CA GLN A 57 4.35 8.50 20.24
C GLN A 57 3.68 7.37 19.44
N PHE A 58 2.83 6.58 20.08
CA PHE A 58 2.07 5.54 19.39
C PHE A 58 1.20 6.10 18.27
N GLU A 59 0.47 7.19 18.53
CA GLU A 59 -0.41 7.78 17.51
C GLU A 59 0.38 8.29 16.30
N ARG A 60 1.55 8.90 16.52
CA ARG A 60 2.46 9.29 15.42
C ARG A 60 2.89 8.10 14.57
N GLU A 61 3.27 7.00 15.21
CA GLU A 61 3.69 5.79 14.51
C GLU A 61 2.54 5.15 13.72
N ARG A 62 1.33 5.14 14.28
CA ARG A 62 0.12 4.65 13.63
C ARG A 62 -0.23 5.48 12.39
N LEU A 63 -0.20 6.81 12.50
CA LEU A 63 -0.46 7.71 11.37
C LEU A 63 0.60 7.55 10.28
N ALA A 64 1.87 7.43 10.65
CA ALA A 64 2.96 7.20 9.70
C ALA A 64 2.79 5.87 8.95
N PHE A 65 2.41 4.80 9.66
CA PHE A 65 2.10 3.51 9.04
C PHE A 65 0.91 3.62 8.06
N ASN A 66 -0.17 4.29 8.45
CA ASN A 66 -1.34 4.44 7.59
C ASN A 66 -0.98 5.16 6.28
N ALA A 67 -0.17 6.22 6.35
CA ALA A 67 0.32 6.91 5.16
C ALA A 67 1.17 6.01 4.25
N GLN A 68 2.02 5.16 4.84
CA GLN A 68 2.83 4.17 4.11
C GLN A 68 1.96 3.09 3.44
N ALA A 69 0.95 2.59 4.16
CA ALA A 69 0.01 1.60 3.64
C ALA A 69 -0.83 2.17 2.47
N ASP A 70 -1.28 3.41 2.58
CA ASP A 70 -2.00 4.11 1.50
C ASP A 70 -1.12 4.29 0.26
N GLN A 71 0.14 4.69 0.45
CA GLN A 71 1.10 4.80 -0.65
C GLN A 71 1.36 3.45 -1.30
N PHE A 72 1.55 2.39 -0.52
CA PHE A 72 1.70 1.03 -1.02
C PHE A 72 0.49 0.60 -1.83
N GLY A 73 -0.73 0.88 -1.37
CA GLY A 73 -1.95 0.57 -2.09
C GLY A 73 -2.06 1.25 -3.45
N ARG A 74 -1.69 2.55 -3.53
CA ARG A 74 -1.61 3.25 -4.81
C ARG A 74 -0.60 2.62 -5.77
N GLN A 75 0.56 2.17 -5.27
CA GLN A 75 1.58 1.52 -6.09
C GLN A 75 1.12 0.15 -6.61
N VAL A 76 0.45 -0.65 -5.76
CA VAL A 76 -0.14 -1.93 -6.15
C VAL A 76 -1.17 -1.74 -7.27
N LEU A 77 -2.08 -0.76 -7.12
CA LEU A 77 -3.08 -0.46 -8.14
C LEU A 77 -2.43 -0.04 -9.47
N ALA A 78 -1.41 0.82 -9.43
CA ALA A 78 -0.70 1.25 -10.63
C ALA A 78 -0.03 0.07 -11.36
N ILE A 79 0.60 -0.84 -10.62
CA ILE A 79 1.23 -2.04 -11.19
C ILE A 79 0.18 -3.04 -11.70
N GLY A 80 -0.94 -3.21 -11.01
CA GLY A 80 -2.07 -4.01 -11.50
C GLY A 80 -2.65 -3.48 -12.81
N GLN A 81 -2.78 -2.16 -12.95
CA GLN A 81 -3.23 -1.52 -14.18
C GLN A 81 -2.21 -1.70 -15.32
N LEU A 82 -0.91 -1.58 -15.03
CA LEU A 82 0.15 -1.84 -15.98
C LEU A 82 0.11 -3.30 -16.47
N ARG A 83 -0.09 -4.26 -15.56
CA ARG A 83 -0.23 -5.69 -15.90
C ARG A 83 -1.42 -5.92 -16.81
N SER A 84 -2.58 -5.38 -16.46
CA SER A 84 -3.80 -5.49 -17.27
C SER A 84 -3.61 -4.90 -18.67
N THR A 85 -2.89 -3.78 -18.77
CA THR A 85 -2.53 -3.17 -20.05
C THR A 85 -1.63 -4.09 -20.86
N TYR A 86 -0.56 -4.61 -20.26
CA TYR A 86 0.35 -5.55 -20.91
C TYR A 86 -0.38 -6.81 -21.41
N GLU A 87 -1.23 -7.41 -20.57
CA GLU A 87 -2.00 -8.60 -20.94
C GLU A 87 -2.90 -8.35 -22.16
N ARG A 88 -3.49 -7.16 -22.26
CA ARG A 88 -4.35 -6.77 -23.39
C ARG A 88 -3.57 -6.42 -24.66
N SER A 89 -2.46 -5.68 -24.53
CA SER A 89 -1.80 -5.05 -25.68
C SER A 89 -0.49 -5.69 -26.12
N CYS A 90 0.07 -6.58 -25.30
CA CYS A 90 1.41 -7.13 -25.48
C CYS A 90 1.43 -8.66 -25.42
N SER A 91 0.74 -9.25 -24.44
CA SER A 91 0.73 -10.70 -24.26
C SER A 91 0.27 -11.42 -25.53
N ARG A 92 0.99 -12.50 -25.88
CA ARG A 92 0.71 -13.39 -27.04
C ARG A 92 0.71 -12.70 -28.40
N ARG A 93 1.17 -11.45 -28.52
CA ARG A 93 1.25 -10.77 -29.82
C ARG A 93 2.56 -11.13 -30.53
N PRO A 94 2.50 -11.51 -31.82
CA PRO A 94 3.70 -11.86 -32.56
C PRO A 94 4.55 -10.61 -32.85
N TYR A 95 5.87 -10.79 -32.78
CA TYR A 95 6.89 -9.82 -33.13
C TYR A 95 8.02 -10.51 -33.90
N ARG A 96 8.82 -9.75 -34.65
CA ARG A 96 9.92 -10.32 -35.44
C ARG A 96 11.11 -10.59 -34.52
N ARG A 97 11.85 -11.67 -34.80
CA ARG A 97 13.09 -11.99 -34.07
C ARG A 97 14.16 -10.92 -34.25
N SER A 98 14.25 -10.31 -35.43
CA SER A 98 15.15 -9.19 -35.70
C SER A 98 14.88 -8.02 -34.76
N ASP A 99 13.60 -7.66 -34.60
CA ASP A 99 13.16 -6.54 -33.78
C ASP A 99 13.46 -6.80 -32.31
N LEU A 100 13.28 -8.04 -31.84
CA LEU A 100 13.70 -8.46 -30.50
C LEU A 100 15.21 -8.32 -30.32
N ALA A 101 16.01 -8.79 -31.28
CA ALA A 101 17.47 -8.72 -31.21
C ALA A 101 18.01 -7.28 -31.21
N SER A 102 17.24 -6.32 -31.74
CA SER A 102 17.57 -4.89 -31.74
C SER A 102 17.25 -4.18 -30.41
N LEU A 103 16.54 -4.81 -29.47
CA LEU A 103 16.33 -4.24 -28.13
C LEU A 103 17.59 -4.32 -27.28
N SER A 104 17.66 -3.52 -26.21
CA SER A 104 18.70 -3.66 -25.20
C SER A 104 18.64 -5.05 -24.52
N PRO A 105 19.77 -5.59 -24.00
CA PRO A 105 19.80 -6.92 -23.40
C PRO A 105 18.76 -7.14 -22.30
N GLU A 106 18.53 -6.15 -21.44
CA GLU A 106 17.55 -6.21 -20.35
C GLU A 106 16.12 -6.39 -20.86
N LEU A 107 15.77 -5.66 -21.92
CA LEU A 107 14.46 -5.73 -22.55
C LEU A 107 14.25 -7.05 -23.30
N GLN A 108 15.30 -7.57 -23.93
CA GLN A 108 15.27 -8.90 -24.54
C GLN A 108 15.00 -9.98 -23.50
N ILE A 109 15.71 -9.94 -22.38
CA ILE A 109 15.55 -10.88 -21.28
C ILE A 109 14.14 -10.80 -20.71
N ALA A 110 13.63 -9.59 -20.44
CA ALA A 110 12.26 -9.40 -19.93
C ALA A 110 11.20 -10.00 -20.86
N MET A 111 11.31 -9.80 -22.17
CA MET A 111 10.39 -10.38 -23.16
C MET A 111 10.49 -11.91 -23.25
N ARG A 112 11.71 -12.46 -23.15
CA ARG A 112 11.94 -13.92 -23.23
C ARG A 112 11.43 -14.65 -22.01
N MET A 113 11.62 -14.10 -20.82
CA MET A 113 11.12 -14.72 -19.59
C MET A 113 9.60 -14.54 -19.44
N GLY A 114 9.02 -13.54 -20.09
CA GLY A 114 7.60 -13.22 -19.94
C GLY A 114 7.26 -12.80 -18.50
N LEU A 115 5.97 -12.95 -18.16
CA LEU A 115 5.40 -12.55 -16.87
C LEU A 115 4.68 -13.68 -16.13
N ASP A 116 4.84 -14.93 -16.58
CA ASP A 116 4.12 -16.07 -15.99
C ASP A 116 4.52 -16.32 -14.52
N ASP A 117 5.76 -15.99 -14.16
CA ASP A 117 6.32 -16.03 -12.80
C ASP A 117 6.09 -14.73 -12.00
N VAL A 118 5.58 -13.68 -12.64
CA VAL A 118 5.39 -12.38 -12.00
C VAL A 118 4.05 -12.34 -11.26
N THR A 119 4.15 -12.26 -9.94
CA THR A 119 2.98 -12.07 -9.06
C THR A 119 2.90 -10.61 -8.63
N VAL A 120 1.76 -9.97 -8.88
CA VAL A 120 1.48 -8.64 -8.30
C VAL A 120 0.82 -8.88 -6.94
N PRO A 121 1.34 -8.33 -5.84
CA PRO A 121 0.68 -8.45 -4.54
C PRO A 121 -0.75 -7.91 -4.63
N MET A 122 -1.74 -8.72 -4.26
CA MET A 122 -3.09 -8.22 -4.07
C MET A 122 -3.16 -7.59 -2.69
N LEU A 123 -3.64 -6.35 -2.60
CA LEU A 123 -4.21 -5.89 -1.34
C LEU A 123 -5.43 -6.78 -1.08
N ALA A 124 -5.44 -7.51 0.04
CA ALA A 124 -6.67 -8.14 0.48
C ALA A 124 -7.71 -7.02 0.60
N THR A 125 -8.81 -7.14 -0.13
CA THR A 125 -9.80 -6.07 -0.38
C THR A 125 -10.50 -5.56 0.89
N ASN A 126 -10.18 -6.16 2.05
CA ASN A 126 -10.73 -5.86 3.38
C ASN A 126 -9.67 -5.55 4.45
N GLU A 127 -8.38 -5.44 4.11
CA GLU A 127 -7.37 -4.99 5.07
C GLU A 127 -7.27 -3.47 5.05
N ALA A 128 -8.29 -2.80 5.61
CA ALA A 128 -8.21 -1.37 5.90
C ALA A 128 -6.89 -1.09 6.67
N PRO A 129 -6.16 0.00 6.36
CA PRO A 129 -5.00 0.42 7.13
C PRO A 129 -5.51 0.83 8.51
N PHE A 130 -5.46 -0.08 9.48
CA PHE A 130 -5.98 0.07 10.84
C PHE A 130 -7.18 1.03 10.90
N ALA A 131 -8.40 0.49 10.77
CA ALA A 131 -9.63 1.26 11.01
C ALA A 131 -9.37 2.24 12.16
N ALA A 132 -9.52 3.53 11.88
CA ALA A 132 -9.32 4.57 12.89
C ALA A 132 -10.07 4.09 14.13
N SER A 133 -9.39 3.98 15.28
CA SER A 133 -10.09 3.62 16.50
C SER A 133 -11.20 4.65 16.69
N ASP A 134 -12.46 4.26 16.49
CA ASP A 134 -13.64 5.08 16.77
C ASP A 134 -13.69 5.51 18.26
N ALA A 135 -12.80 4.97 19.08
CA ALA A 135 -12.41 5.51 20.37
C ALA A 135 -11.54 6.77 20.18
N GLN A 136 -12.12 7.87 19.71
CA GLN A 136 -11.65 9.19 20.15
C GLN A 136 -11.66 9.15 21.69
N PRO A 137 -10.53 9.42 22.38
CA PRO A 137 -10.57 9.67 23.80
C PRO A 137 -11.49 10.88 23.97
N ARG A 138 -12.68 10.66 24.55
CA ARG A 138 -13.54 11.77 24.94
C ARG A 138 -12.67 12.67 25.81
N PRO A 139 -12.48 13.96 25.47
CA PRO A 139 -11.81 14.86 26.39
C PRO A 139 -12.61 14.82 27.69
N ASN A 140 -11.93 14.59 28.81
CA ASN A 140 -12.56 14.66 30.12
C ASN A 140 -13.31 15.99 30.22
N PRO A 141 -14.54 16.03 30.78
CA PRO A 141 -15.16 17.30 31.10
C PRO A 141 -14.23 18.06 32.06
N SER A 142 -13.85 19.28 31.67
CA SER A 142 -13.09 20.20 32.53
C SER A 142 -13.80 20.36 33.88
N PRO A 143 -13.08 20.42 35.01
CA PRO A 143 -13.68 20.50 36.33
C PRO A 143 -14.14 21.94 36.70
N ASP A 144 -14.52 22.75 35.73
CA ASP A 144 -14.95 24.14 35.95
C ASP A 144 -16.07 24.55 34.99
N ALA A 145 -17.29 24.13 35.32
CA ALA A 145 -18.50 24.83 34.90
C ALA A 145 -19.57 24.60 35.97
N GLY A 146 -19.70 25.57 36.88
CA GLY A 146 -20.74 25.59 37.91
C GLY A 146 -22.16 25.54 37.34
N PRO A 147 -23.17 25.31 38.20
CA PRO A 147 -24.54 25.03 37.76
C PRO A 147 -25.18 26.26 37.11
N GLN A 148 -25.44 26.19 35.80
CA GLN A 148 -26.25 27.18 35.08
C GLN A 148 -27.73 26.93 35.38
N LEU A 149 -28.32 27.83 36.18
CA LEU A 149 -29.75 27.88 36.49
C LEU A 149 -30.61 27.96 35.21
N GLN A 150 -31.55 27.03 35.07
CA GLN A 150 -32.55 27.02 34.01
C GLN A 150 -33.48 28.24 34.14
N ARG A 151 -33.49 29.13 33.13
CA ARG A 151 -34.56 30.11 32.96
C ARG A 151 -35.73 29.45 32.25
N ILE A 152 -36.83 29.33 32.98
CA ILE A 152 -38.15 28.96 32.47
C ILE A 152 -38.76 30.24 31.88
N SER A 153 -39.15 30.22 30.61
CA SER A 153 -39.99 31.28 30.02
C SER A 153 -41.41 30.76 29.86
N ARG A 154 -42.36 31.55 30.36
CA ARG A 154 -43.82 31.36 30.22
C ARG A 154 -44.30 31.82 28.85
#